data_AF-A0A969S7X9-F1
#
_entry.id   AF-A0A969S7X9-F1
#
_cell.length_a   1.000
_cell.length_b   1.000
_cell.length_c   1.000
_cell.angle_alpha   90.00
_cell.angle_beta   90.00
_cell.angle_gamma   90.00
#
_symmetry.space_group_name_H-M   'P 1'
#
loop_
_entity.id
_entity.type
_entity.pdbx_description
1 polymer ?
#
loop_
_entity_poly.entity_id
_entity_poly.type
_entity_poly.pdbx_seq_one_letter_code
_entity_poly.pdbx_strand_id
1 'polypeptide(L)'
;MTLSEAYRTQVQHIQTSSKFQPHSEQGRQAVPFPGYTVITPPWEEETDNSTFYAHLQGYQQELLQLSANSDWIVLVPPASFHLTLADLIWDSAYYDAQRKNPKFEEQLCSCFADIFKQYQQSTQGQIHPIRWQMQGLVVMPRAIGVCLVPQNEACYEQIINLRRAIYQNSNLMAL
;
A
#
# COMPACT_ATOMS: atom_id res chain seq x y z
N MET A 1 -16.62 8.62 -10.93
CA MET A 1 -15.58 8.35 -11.92
C MET A 1 -15.02 9.68 -12.38
N THR A 2 -13.71 9.90 -12.26
CA THR A 2 -13.05 11.14 -12.68
C THR A 2 -13.20 11.34 -14.18
N LEU A 3 -13.57 12.56 -14.59
CA LEU A 3 -13.63 12.98 -15.99
C LEU A 3 -12.25 12.76 -16.64
N SER A 4 -12.21 12.42 -17.94
CA SER A 4 -10.95 12.21 -18.69
C SER A 4 -9.96 13.38 -18.58
N GLU A 5 -10.49 14.60 -18.41
CA GLU A 5 -9.75 15.82 -18.16
C GLU A 5 -8.97 15.81 -16.83
N ALA A 6 -9.53 15.18 -15.79
CA ALA A 6 -8.84 15.02 -14.52
C ALA A 6 -7.60 14.11 -14.66
N TYR A 7 -7.69 13.04 -15.45
CA TYR A 7 -6.53 12.20 -15.75
C TYR A 7 -5.46 12.93 -16.56
N ARG A 8 -5.87 13.74 -17.55
CA ARG A 8 -4.92 14.59 -18.31
C ARG A 8 -4.15 15.53 -17.39
N THR A 9 -4.84 16.13 -16.43
CA THR A 9 -4.23 16.99 -15.42
C THR A 9 -3.29 16.21 -14.49
N GLN A 10 -3.71 15.03 -14.00
CA GLN A 10 -2.89 14.19 -13.12
C GLN A 10 -1.58 13.74 -13.78
N VAL A 11 -1.62 13.38 -15.07
CA VAL A 11 -0.42 12.95 -15.82
C VAL A 11 0.61 14.08 -15.94
N GLN A 12 0.16 15.34 -16.04
CA GLN A 12 1.07 16.51 -16.07
C GLN A 12 1.80 16.74 -14.75
N HIS A 13 1.31 16.16 -13.66
CA HIS A 13 1.88 16.30 -12.31
C HIS A 13 2.55 15.03 -11.80
N ILE A 14 2.86 14.08 -12.69
CA ILE A 14 3.68 12.93 -12.33
C ILE A 14 5.09 13.40 -11.94
N GLN A 15 5.62 12.76 -10.91
CA GLN A 15 6.91 13.00 -10.28
C GLN A 15 7.69 11.71 -10.25
N THR A 16 9.02 11.82 -10.28
CA THR A 16 9.88 10.67 -10.05
C THR A 16 9.73 10.18 -8.61
N SER A 17 9.63 8.87 -8.44
CA SER A 17 9.61 8.23 -7.12
C SER A 17 11.03 8.22 -6.51
N SER A 18 11.15 8.60 -5.24
CA SER A 18 12.40 8.48 -4.47
C SER A 18 12.80 7.02 -4.18
N LYS A 19 11.86 6.08 -4.34
CA LYS A 19 12.10 4.64 -4.15
C LYS A 19 12.88 4.00 -5.30
N PHE A 20 13.08 4.71 -6.41
CA PHE A 20 13.75 4.18 -7.60
C PHE A 20 14.76 5.16 -8.16
N GLN A 21 15.97 4.69 -8.47
CA GLN A 21 17.03 5.49 -9.07
C GLN A 21 17.48 4.91 -10.42
N PRO A 22 17.99 5.74 -11.35
CA PRO A 22 18.59 5.27 -12.58
C PRO A 22 19.77 4.33 -12.30
N HIS A 23 19.84 3.22 -13.04
CA HIS A 23 20.92 2.24 -13.02
C HIS A 23 21.43 2.06 -14.45
N SER A 24 22.74 2.12 -14.65
CA SER A 24 23.39 2.23 -15.97
C SER A 24 23.08 1.08 -16.94
N GLU A 25 22.70 -0.09 -16.42
CA GLU A 25 22.46 -1.30 -17.23
C GLU A 25 21.05 -1.88 -17.14
N GLN A 26 20.24 -1.43 -16.16
CA GLN A 26 18.94 -2.06 -15.82
C GLN A 26 17.78 -1.04 -15.78
N GLY A 27 17.98 0.13 -16.37
CA GLY A 27 16.97 1.19 -16.37
C GLY A 27 16.84 1.84 -14.99
N ARG A 28 15.81 1.49 -14.22
CA ARG A 28 15.58 2.02 -12.86
C ARG A 28 15.54 0.88 -11.85
N GLN A 29 16.23 1.06 -10.74
CA GLN A 29 16.32 0.05 -9.67
C GLN A 29 15.74 0.59 -8.36
N ALA A 30 15.10 -0.28 -7.59
CA ALA A 30 14.66 0.03 -6.24
C ALA A 30 15.87 0.32 -5.34
N VAL A 31 15.78 1.39 -4.54
CA VAL A 31 16.80 1.76 -3.54
C VAL A 31 16.22 1.62 -2.13
N PRO A 32 17.08 1.47 -1.09
CA PRO A 32 16.61 1.44 0.29
C PRO A 32 15.72 2.64 0.60
N PHE A 33 14.49 2.34 1.00
CA PHE A 33 13.51 3.33 1.41
C PHE A 33 12.83 2.80 2.67
N PRO A 34 13.42 3.04 3.85
CA PRO A 34 12.99 2.38 5.07
C PRO A 34 11.71 3.00 5.60
N GLY A 35 10.99 2.24 6.40
CA GLY A 35 9.73 2.66 6.97
C GLY A 35 8.87 1.49 7.38
N TYR A 36 7.71 1.82 7.91
CA TYR A 36 6.69 0.86 8.29
C TYR A 36 5.35 1.24 7.68
N THR A 37 4.66 0.21 7.21
CA THR A 37 3.29 0.26 6.72
C THR A 37 2.60 -1.02 7.15
N VAL A 38 1.30 -0.94 7.40
CA VAL A 38 0.45 -2.12 7.58
C VAL A 38 -0.09 -2.50 6.22
N ILE A 39 0.16 -3.74 5.81
CA ILE A 39 -0.27 -4.27 4.53
C ILE A 39 -1.06 -5.56 4.74
N THR A 40 -1.88 -5.93 3.78
CA THR A 40 -2.31 -7.32 3.66
C THR A 40 -1.10 -8.20 3.37
N PRO A 41 -1.14 -9.51 3.70
CA PRO A 41 -0.12 -10.45 3.24
C PRO A 41 0.16 -10.26 1.74
N PRO A 42 1.44 -10.14 1.34
CA PRO A 42 1.81 -10.05 -0.06
C PRO A 42 1.38 -11.29 -0.84
N TRP A 43 1.31 -11.20 -2.17
CA TRP A 43 0.90 -12.33 -3.02
C TRP A 43 1.70 -13.61 -2.74
N GLU A 44 3.01 -13.54 -2.50
CA GLU A 44 3.82 -14.73 -2.21
C GLU A 44 3.38 -15.49 -0.94
N GLU A 45 2.74 -14.80 -0.01
CA GLU A 45 2.28 -15.33 1.28
C GLU A 45 0.76 -15.64 1.29
N GLU A 46 0.04 -15.36 0.20
CA GLU A 46 -1.42 -15.39 0.14
C GLU A 46 -1.94 -16.04 -1.15
N THR A 47 -2.59 -17.19 -1.02
CA THR A 47 -3.00 -18.01 -2.17
C THR A 47 -4.45 -17.84 -2.62
N ASP A 48 -5.35 -17.38 -1.74
CA ASP A 48 -6.79 -17.33 -2.03
C ASP A 48 -7.13 -16.29 -3.09
N ASN A 49 -6.34 -15.21 -3.20
CA ASN A 49 -6.49 -14.21 -4.26
C ASN A 49 -5.48 -14.36 -5.42
N SER A 50 -4.85 -15.53 -5.57
CA SER A 50 -3.84 -15.79 -6.61
C SER A 50 -4.30 -15.46 -8.03
N THR A 51 -5.55 -15.78 -8.39
CA THR A 51 -6.11 -15.43 -9.70
C THR A 51 -6.21 -13.91 -9.89
N PHE A 52 -6.59 -13.17 -8.86
CA PHE A 52 -6.65 -11.71 -8.91
C PHE A 52 -5.26 -11.11 -9.11
N TYR A 53 -4.25 -11.58 -8.36
CA TYR A 53 -2.88 -11.10 -8.52
C TYR A 53 -2.26 -11.47 -9.87
N ALA A 54 -2.57 -12.64 -10.43
CA ALA A 54 -2.17 -13.01 -11.78
C ALA A 54 -2.76 -12.04 -12.84
N HIS A 55 -4.02 -11.60 -12.67
CA HIS A 55 -4.59 -10.57 -13.52
C HIS A 55 -3.88 -9.21 -13.35
N LEU A 56 -3.51 -8.82 -12.13
CA LEU A 56 -2.73 -7.60 -11.91
C LEU A 56 -1.36 -7.64 -12.59
N GLN A 57 -0.71 -8.80 -12.57
CA GLN A 57 0.54 -9.01 -13.32
C GLN A 57 0.32 -8.85 -14.83
N GLY A 58 -0.79 -9.38 -15.36
CA GLY A 58 -1.20 -9.17 -16.74
C GLY A 58 -1.35 -7.68 -17.08
N TYR A 59 -2.09 -6.93 -16.25
CA TYR A 59 -2.26 -5.48 -16.43
C TYR A 59 -0.94 -4.71 -16.39
N GLN A 60 0.00 -5.10 -15.53
CA GLN A 60 1.34 -4.50 -15.53
C GLN A 60 2.04 -4.68 -16.88
N GLN A 61 1.92 -5.85 -17.52
CA GLN A 61 2.51 -6.09 -18.84
C GLN A 61 1.81 -5.27 -19.93
N GLU A 62 0.48 -5.17 -19.89
CA GLU A 62 -0.28 -4.34 -20.83
C GLU A 62 0.10 -2.85 -20.71
N LEU A 63 0.34 -2.35 -19.49
CA LEU A 63 0.80 -0.96 -19.28
C LEU A 63 2.13 -0.67 -19.97
N LEU A 64 3.05 -1.64 -20.07
CA LEU A 64 4.31 -1.48 -20.79
C LEU A 64 4.14 -1.44 -22.31
N GLN A 65 3.05 -2.00 -22.84
CA GLN A 65 2.73 -1.98 -24.27
C GLN A 65 2.07 -0.66 -24.70
N LEU A 66 1.69 0.20 -23.75
CA LEU A 66 1.24 1.54 -24.08
C LEU A 66 2.38 2.29 -24.78
N SER A 67 2.08 3.05 -25.82
CA SER A 67 3.02 3.84 -26.64
C SER A 67 3.82 4.92 -25.88
N ALA A 68 3.75 4.93 -24.55
CA ALA A 68 4.60 5.74 -23.69
C ALA A 68 6.01 5.16 -23.63
N ASN A 69 7.01 6.00 -23.38
CA ASN A 69 8.38 5.55 -23.20
C ASN A 69 8.44 4.55 -22.03
N SER A 70 8.91 3.33 -22.28
CA SER A 70 9.06 2.25 -21.30
C SER A 70 9.87 2.67 -20.06
N ASP A 71 10.71 3.69 -20.17
CA ASP A 71 11.53 4.22 -19.07
C ASP A 71 10.75 5.03 -18.02
N TRP A 72 9.47 5.31 -18.28
CA TRP A 72 8.61 6.10 -17.39
C TRP A 72 7.91 5.27 -16.33
N ILE A 73 7.78 3.97 -16.55
CA ILE A 73 7.06 3.06 -15.66
C ILE A 73 8.04 2.03 -15.13
N VAL A 74 8.11 1.93 -13.80
CA VAL A 74 8.83 0.85 -13.13
C VAL A 74 7.81 -0.14 -12.62
N LEU A 75 7.90 -1.39 -13.06
CA LEU A 75 7.05 -2.45 -12.54
C LEU A 75 7.52 -2.83 -11.13
N VAL A 76 6.58 -2.88 -10.19
CA VAL A 76 6.85 -3.50 -8.89
C VAL A 76 6.84 -5.02 -9.05
N PRO A 77 7.69 -5.76 -8.31
CA PRO A 77 7.70 -7.23 -8.37
C PRO A 77 6.32 -7.79 -8.03
N PRO A 78 5.78 -8.76 -8.78
CA PRO A 78 4.44 -9.29 -8.49
C PRO A 78 4.33 -9.91 -7.10
N ALA A 79 5.40 -10.56 -6.60
CA ALA A 79 5.47 -11.07 -5.23
C ALA A 79 5.20 -9.99 -4.16
N SER A 80 5.47 -8.71 -4.48
CA SER A 80 5.24 -7.57 -3.59
C SER A 80 3.83 -7.00 -3.66
N PHE A 81 2.92 -7.54 -4.48
CA PHE A 81 1.54 -7.04 -4.54
C PHE A 81 0.84 -7.18 -3.19
N HIS A 82 0.27 -6.08 -2.72
CA HIS A 82 -0.46 -5.99 -1.47
C HIS A 82 -1.45 -4.83 -1.51
N LEU A 83 -2.37 -4.82 -0.55
CA LEU A 83 -3.17 -3.65 -0.21
C LEU A 83 -2.60 -2.99 1.04
N THR A 84 -2.27 -1.70 0.93
CA THR A 84 -1.89 -0.88 2.09
C THR A 84 -3.11 -0.59 2.95
N LEU A 85 -3.10 -1.08 4.19
CA LEU A 85 -4.13 -0.84 5.19
C LEU A 85 -3.87 0.46 5.97
N ALA A 86 -2.62 0.74 6.30
CA ALA A 86 -2.22 1.97 6.95
C ALA A 86 -0.77 2.36 6.64
N ASP A 87 -0.57 3.59 6.20
CA ASP A 87 0.74 4.20 6.02
C ASP A 87 1.18 4.83 7.35
N LEU A 88 2.38 4.50 7.86
CA LEU A 88 2.79 4.91 9.21
C LEU A 88 3.94 5.91 9.18
N ILE A 89 5.13 5.45 8.81
CA ILE A 89 6.37 6.24 8.89
C ILE A 89 7.33 5.77 7.82
N TRP A 90 8.07 6.69 7.22
CA TRP A 90 9.02 6.38 6.17
C TRP A 90 10.20 7.36 6.14
N ASP A 91 11.26 6.92 5.46
CA ASP A 91 12.42 7.72 5.08
C ASP A 91 13.03 8.48 6.27
N SER A 92 13.20 9.81 6.15
CA SER A 92 13.82 10.63 7.18
C SER A 92 13.11 10.53 8.53
N ALA A 93 11.78 10.46 8.53
CA ALA A 93 10.99 10.35 9.76
C ALA A 93 11.27 9.03 10.48
N TYR A 94 11.41 7.93 9.74
CA TYR A 94 11.76 6.64 10.31
C TYR A 94 13.16 6.66 10.94
N TYR A 95 14.14 7.23 10.24
CA TYR A 95 15.49 7.37 10.80
C TYR A 95 15.52 8.26 12.03
N ASP A 96 14.74 9.35 12.06
CA ASP A 96 14.59 10.20 13.24
C ASP A 96 14.01 9.44 14.44
N ALA A 97 12.98 8.61 14.21
CA ALA A 97 12.37 7.79 15.25
C ALA A 97 13.36 6.77 15.82
N GLN A 98 14.08 6.03 14.96
CA GLN A 98 15.11 5.09 15.40
C GLN A 98 16.26 5.76 16.15
N ARG A 99 16.72 6.93 15.70
CA ARG A 99 17.79 7.68 16.39
C ARG A 99 17.37 8.11 17.80
N LYS A 100 16.12 8.55 17.98
CA LYS A 100 15.59 8.99 19.27
C LYS A 100 15.26 7.83 20.19
N ASN A 101 14.82 6.71 19.60
CA ASN A 101 14.37 5.53 20.31
C ASN A 101 14.90 4.26 19.63
N PRO A 102 16.01 3.69 20.13
CA PRO A 102 16.56 2.45 19.57
C PRO A 102 15.63 1.23 19.64
N LYS A 103 14.57 1.29 20.46
CA LYS A 103 13.54 0.23 20.57
C LYS A 103 12.27 0.53 19.77
N PHE A 104 12.31 1.54 18.89
CA PHE A 104 11.15 1.99 18.14
C PHE A 104 10.43 0.84 17.41
N GLU A 105 11.15 -0.02 16.70
CA GLU A 105 10.54 -1.12 15.94
C GLU A 105 9.89 -2.18 16.83
N GLU A 106 10.55 -2.57 17.92
CA GLU A 106 10.02 -3.53 18.89
C GLU A 106 8.71 -2.99 19.49
N GLN A 107 8.70 -1.72 19.88
CA GLN A 107 7.53 -1.06 20.45
C GLN A 107 6.41 -0.88 19.42
N LEU A 108 6.76 -0.55 18.18
CA LEU A 108 5.82 -0.45 17.06
C LEU A 108 5.12 -1.78 16.84
N CYS A 109 5.88 -2.87 16.70
CA CYS A 109 5.36 -4.22 16.51
C CYS A 109 4.48 -4.66 17.70
N SER A 110 4.91 -4.39 18.93
CA SER A 110 4.11 -4.67 20.14
C SER A 110 2.80 -3.88 20.13
N CYS A 111 2.84 -2.60 19.74
CA CYS A 111 1.65 -1.75 19.67
C CYS A 111 0.65 -2.29 18.63
N PHE A 112 1.11 -2.75 17.47
CA PHE A 112 0.25 -3.37 16.47
C PHE A 112 -0.34 -4.71 16.92
N ALA A 113 0.45 -5.53 17.62
CA ALA A 113 -0.07 -6.77 18.21
C ALA A 113 -1.23 -6.47 19.18
N ASP A 114 -1.09 -5.45 20.02
CA ASP A 114 -2.14 -5.01 20.93
C ASP A 114 -3.36 -4.43 20.20
N ILE A 115 -3.15 -3.58 19.18
CA ILE A 115 -4.23 -3.02 18.36
C ILE A 115 -5.05 -4.14 17.72
N PHE A 116 -4.40 -5.11 17.07
CA PHE A 116 -5.11 -6.21 16.42
C PHE A 116 -5.84 -7.10 17.41
N LYS A 117 -5.23 -7.38 18.58
CA LYS A 117 -5.88 -8.13 19.65
C LYS A 117 -7.13 -7.42 20.17
N GLN A 118 -7.04 -6.12 20.46
CA GLN A 118 -8.17 -5.30 20.91
C GLN A 118 -9.26 -5.22 19.85
N TYR A 119 -8.87 -5.04 18.59
CA TYR A 119 -9.81 -5.00 17.47
C TYR A 119 -10.59 -6.33 17.35
N GLN A 120 -9.90 -7.47 17.39
CA GLN A 120 -10.54 -8.80 17.35
C GLN A 120 -11.50 -9.04 18.52
N GLN A 121 -11.16 -8.54 19.71
CA GLN A 121 -12.05 -8.60 20.88
C GLN A 121 -13.29 -7.72 20.69
N SER A 122 -13.13 -6.52 20.13
CA SER A 122 -14.24 -5.59 19.89
C SER A 122 -15.26 -6.13 18.88
N THR A 123 -14.82 -6.97 17.94
CA THR A 123 -15.68 -7.64 16.97
C THR A 123 -16.28 -8.94 17.51
N GLN A 124 -16.13 -9.25 18.81
CA GLN A 124 -16.57 -10.51 19.43
C GLN A 124 -16.04 -11.76 18.71
N GLY A 125 -14.87 -11.67 18.07
CA GLY A 125 -14.33 -12.74 17.23
C GLY A 125 -15.08 -12.97 15.91
N GLN A 126 -16.15 -12.24 15.63
CA GLN A 126 -16.87 -12.26 14.35
C GLN A 126 -16.17 -11.32 13.37
N ILE A 127 -15.07 -11.80 12.80
CA ILE A 127 -14.40 -11.13 11.69
C ILE A 127 -14.80 -11.83 10.42
N HIS A 128 -15.50 -11.11 9.54
CA HIS A 128 -15.75 -11.58 8.18
C HIS A 128 -14.63 -11.10 7.25
N PRO A 129 -14.33 -11.81 6.16
CA PRO A 129 -13.39 -11.33 5.17
C PRO A 129 -13.84 -9.98 4.59
N ILE A 130 -12.95 -8.99 4.59
CA ILE A 130 -13.20 -7.70 3.92
C ILE A 130 -13.04 -7.93 2.42
N ARG A 131 -14.16 -7.90 1.69
CA ARG A 131 -14.16 -8.11 0.25
C ARG A 131 -14.05 -6.80 -0.50
N TRP A 132 -13.26 -6.79 -1.55
CA TRP A 132 -12.97 -5.63 -2.37
C TRP A 132 -13.45 -5.85 -3.79
N GLN A 133 -13.85 -4.76 -4.44
CA GLN A 133 -14.16 -4.70 -5.86
C GLN A 133 -13.15 -3.76 -6.54
N MET A 134 -12.52 -4.24 -7.61
CA MET A 134 -11.70 -3.40 -8.48
C MET A 134 -12.60 -2.57 -9.38
N GLN A 135 -12.44 -1.25 -9.31
CA GLN A 135 -13.20 -0.29 -10.12
C GLN A 135 -12.38 0.31 -11.26
N GLY A 136 -11.07 0.12 -11.27
CA GLY A 136 -10.19 0.60 -12.33
C GLY A 136 -8.80 0.93 -11.81
N LEU A 137 -8.10 1.82 -12.52
CA LEU A 137 -6.77 2.31 -12.16
C LEU A 137 -6.85 3.74 -11.65
N VAL A 138 -5.88 4.13 -10.83
CA VAL A 138 -5.69 5.51 -10.36
C VAL A 138 -4.28 5.96 -10.69
N VAL A 139 -4.14 7.17 -11.25
CA VAL A 139 -2.84 7.82 -11.46
C VAL A 139 -2.57 8.70 -10.25
N MET A 140 -1.52 8.37 -9.51
CA MET A 140 -1.01 9.14 -8.39
C MET A 140 0.27 9.87 -8.82
N PRO A 141 0.71 10.92 -8.10
CA PRO A 141 1.91 11.66 -8.50
C PRO A 141 3.15 10.79 -8.70
N ARG A 142 3.30 9.66 -8.01
CA ARG A 142 4.51 8.81 -8.10
C ARG A 142 4.22 7.34 -8.40
N ALA A 143 2.98 6.99 -8.72
CA ALA A 143 2.56 5.61 -8.88
C ALA A 143 1.29 5.49 -9.73
N ILE A 144 1.10 4.30 -10.31
CA ILE A 144 -0.20 3.86 -10.83
C ILE A 144 -0.70 2.79 -9.87
N GLY A 145 -1.90 2.97 -9.35
CA GLY A 145 -2.53 2.07 -8.40
C GLY A 145 -3.78 1.41 -8.94
N VAL A 146 -4.21 0.34 -8.30
CA VAL A 146 -5.52 -0.28 -8.50
C VAL A 146 -6.52 0.39 -7.57
N CYS A 147 -7.64 0.87 -8.12
CA CYS A 147 -8.73 1.43 -7.33
C CYS A 147 -9.61 0.29 -6.81
N LEU A 148 -9.54 0.05 -5.50
CA LEU A 148 -10.37 -0.92 -4.80
C LEU A 148 -11.42 -0.19 -3.95
N VAL A 149 -12.66 -0.68 -3.98
CA VAL A 149 -13.74 -0.23 -3.11
C VAL A 149 -14.28 -1.41 -2.31
N PRO A 150 -14.71 -1.23 -1.05
CA PRO A 150 -15.35 -2.30 -0.30
C PRO A 150 -16.62 -2.78 -1.02
N GLN A 151 -16.85 -4.09 -1.03
CA GLN A 151 -17.96 -4.69 -1.78
C GLN A 151 -19.34 -4.25 -1.25
N ASN A 152 -19.44 -3.96 0.05
CA ASN A 152 -20.67 -3.55 0.70
C ASN A 152 -20.37 -2.70 1.96
N GLU A 153 -21.42 -2.17 2.57
CA GLU A 153 -21.34 -1.34 3.78
C GLU A 153 -20.64 -2.04 4.94
N ALA A 154 -20.90 -3.33 5.16
CA ALA A 154 -20.24 -4.08 6.23
C ALA A 154 -18.71 -4.15 6.03
N CYS A 155 -18.25 -4.40 4.80
CA CYS A 155 -16.83 -4.37 4.46
C CYS A 155 -16.22 -2.98 4.66
N TYR A 156 -16.97 -1.93 4.28
CA TYR A 156 -16.55 -0.54 4.47
C TYR A 156 -16.40 -0.17 5.94
N GLU A 157 -17.41 -0.47 6.76
CA GLU A 157 -17.37 -0.20 8.19
C GLU A 157 -16.23 -0.97 8.88
N GLN A 158 -16.02 -2.23 8.49
CA GLN A 158 -14.92 -3.03 9.04
C GLN A 158 -13.55 -2.41 8.74
N ILE A 159 -13.27 -2.01 7.49
CA ILE A 159 -11.97 -1.40 7.18
C ILE A 159 -11.79 -0.03 7.82
N ILE A 160 -12.86 0.77 7.91
CA ILE A 160 -12.81 2.09 8.55
C ILE A 160 -12.57 1.95 10.04
N ASN A 161 -13.24 1.01 10.72
CA ASN A 161 -13.04 0.78 12.15
C ASN A 161 -11.64 0.23 12.46
N LEU A 162 -11.11 -0.66 11.62
CA LEU A 162 -9.71 -1.09 11.72
C LEU A 162 -8.75 0.10 11.58
N ARG A 163 -8.93 0.95 10.55
CA ARG A 163 -8.08 2.13 10.34
C ARG A 163 -8.20 3.14 11.49
N ARG A 164 -9.39 3.34 12.05
CA ARG A 164 -9.59 4.16 13.26
C ARG A 164 -8.81 3.59 14.44
N ALA A 165 -8.90 2.28 14.69
CA ALA A 165 -8.17 1.62 15.76
C ALA A 165 -6.65 1.79 15.62
N ILE A 166 -6.13 1.85 14.39
CA ILE A 166 -4.72 2.13 14.11
C ILE A 166 -4.40 3.61 14.33
N TYR A 167 -4.99 4.51 13.55
CA TYR A 167 -4.58 5.93 13.52
C TYR A 167 -4.96 6.72 14.79
N GLN A 168 -5.90 6.23 15.59
CA GLN A 168 -6.32 6.87 16.84
C GLN A 168 -5.71 6.20 18.07
N ASN A 169 -4.81 5.21 17.89
CA ASN A 169 -4.14 4.58 19.01
C ASN A 169 -3.12 5.54 19.64
N SER A 170 -3.36 5.94 20.89
CA SER A 170 -2.50 6.89 21.60
C SER A 170 -1.08 6.38 21.81
N ASN A 171 -0.89 5.06 21.97
CA ASN A 171 0.43 4.48 22.16
C ASN A 171 1.22 4.57 20.85
N LEU A 172 0.58 4.25 19.71
CA LEU A 172 1.19 4.38 18.39
C LEU A 172 1.57 5.84 18.09
N MET A 173 0.69 6.80 18.40
CA MET A 173 0.95 8.23 18.19
C MET A 173 2.07 8.79 19.08
N ALA A 174 2.39 8.12 20.19
CA ALA A 174 3.43 8.53 21.12
C ALA A 174 4.82 7.97 20.78
N LEU A 175 4.92 7.06 19.81
CA LEU A 175 6.19 6.50 19.31
C LEU A 175 6.91 7.48 18.37
#